data_AF-A0A954L9T2-F1
#
_entry.id   AF-A0A954L9T2-F1
#
_cell.length_a   1.000
_cell.length_b   1.000
_cell.length_c   1.000
_cell.angle_alpha   90.00
_cell.angle_beta   90.00
_cell.angle_gamma   90.00
#
_symmetry.space_group_name_H-M   'P 1'
#
loop_
_entity.id
_entity.type
_entity.pdbx_description
1 polymer ?
#
loop_
_entity_poly.entity_id
_entity_poly.type
_entity_poly.pdbx_seq_one_letter_code
_entity_poly.pdbx_strand_id
1 'polypeptide(L)'
;MEKIRQSWTFLAIEGRRQHGGNTGYEDTPASVYRYDSGIPNSSNVKPGDLVFVRDQDELLGVALVDRIAFSPGTKELLKCPVCGRSGFRERRNMSPVYRCFWGHTFDEPDREIREVTRYEAQYGGTYVPAFGAVSGAQLRAAAWRPNAQLSIEEVNAASLAETIVRAVPATRPIFEAYFQGMMPDSVPGKDENEFVAPLGDRRQKILATINQRRGQKKFRNSLVRRYGARCAISGCTLMEIVEAAHLWPYRG
;
A
#
# COMPACT_ATOMS: atom_id res chain seq x y z
N MET A 1 18.64 8.67 -0.88
CA MET A 1 18.02 7.35 -1.11
C MET A 1 16.58 7.62 -1.49
N GLU A 2 16.31 7.62 -2.80
CA GLU A 2 14.94 7.74 -3.30
C GLU A 2 14.13 6.52 -2.79
N LYS A 3 12.95 6.79 -2.24
CA LYS A 3 12.11 5.74 -1.62
C LYS A 3 11.55 4.85 -2.74
N ILE A 4 11.63 3.54 -2.52
CA ILE A 4 11.02 2.54 -3.41
C ILE A 4 9.51 2.77 -3.41
N ARG A 5 8.92 2.98 -4.60
CA ARG A 5 7.48 3.10 -4.80
C ARG A 5 6.76 1.86 -4.24
N GLN A 6 5.60 2.06 -3.64
CA GLN A 6 4.78 0.98 -3.08
C GLN A 6 3.45 0.88 -3.84
N SER A 7 2.73 -0.22 -3.63
CA SER A 7 1.41 -0.43 -4.21
C SER A 7 0.36 -0.73 -3.14
N TRP A 8 -0.78 -0.06 -3.23
CA TRP A 8 -1.81 -0.05 -2.20
C TRP A 8 -3.18 -0.37 -2.79
N THR A 9 -4.07 -0.97 -1.99
CA THR A 9 -5.51 -0.91 -2.26
C THR A 9 -6.14 0.23 -1.47
N PHE A 10 -7.10 0.92 -2.08
CA PHE A 10 -7.98 1.89 -1.43
C PHE A 10 -9.40 1.35 -1.45
N LEU A 11 -9.99 1.16 -0.27
CA LEU A 11 -11.37 0.69 -0.13
C LEU A 11 -12.34 1.87 -0.20
N ALA A 12 -12.93 2.07 -1.38
CA ALA A 12 -14.08 2.94 -1.56
C ALA A 12 -15.34 2.21 -1.04
N ILE A 13 -16.11 2.89 -0.19
CA ILE A 13 -17.39 2.36 0.30
C ILE A 13 -18.46 3.35 -0.12
N GLU A 14 -19.35 2.92 -1.01
CA GLU A 14 -20.57 3.66 -1.28
C GLU A 14 -21.64 3.32 -0.22
N GLY A 15 -22.36 4.34 0.28
CA GLY A 15 -23.51 4.17 1.18
C GLY A 15 -23.23 4.28 2.70
N ARG A 16 -24.29 4.15 3.50
CA ARG A 16 -24.26 4.28 4.98
C ARG A 16 -23.57 3.07 5.63
N ARG A 17 -22.50 3.32 6.40
CA ARG A 17 -21.85 2.29 7.23
C ARG A 17 -22.80 1.82 8.35
N GLN A 18 -22.88 0.50 8.58
CA GLN A 18 -23.66 -0.08 9.70
C GLN A 18 -22.99 0.08 11.09
N HIS A 19 -21.75 0.57 11.15
CA HIS A 19 -21.04 0.84 12.41
C HIS A 19 -21.09 2.34 12.70
N GLY A 20 -21.81 2.74 13.76
CA GLY A 20 -22.04 4.14 14.13
C GLY A 20 -20.82 4.93 14.62
N GLY A 21 -19.61 4.34 14.58
CA GLY A 21 -18.39 4.97 15.10
C GLY A 21 -17.65 5.90 14.13
N ASN A 22 -18.07 6.05 12.87
CA ASN A 22 -17.42 6.93 11.87
C ASN A 22 -18.42 7.42 10.82
N THR A 23 -18.36 8.71 10.46
CA THR A 23 -19.28 9.38 9.50
C THR A 23 -18.97 9.18 8.01
N GLY A 24 -17.91 8.44 7.65
CA GLY A 24 -17.54 8.21 6.24
C GLY A 24 -16.91 9.43 5.56
N TYR A 25 -16.53 9.29 4.29
CA TYR A 25 -15.95 10.35 3.46
C TYR A 25 -16.79 10.51 2.19
N GLU A 26 -16.98 11.75 1.72
CA GLU A 26 -17.50 12.04 0.39
C GLU A 26 -16.36 11.89 -0.62
N ASP A 27 -16.04 10.64 -0.96
CA ASP A 27 -15.02 10.33 -1.95
C ASP A 27 -15.58 10.45 -3.36
N THR A 28 -14.73 10.90 -4.29
CA THR A 28 -14.92 10.71 -5.73
C THR A 28 -13.89 9.65 -6.13
N PRO A 29 -14.22 8.35 -6.08
CA PRO A 29 -13.23 7.26 -6.14
C PRO A 29 -12.39 7.25 -7.42
N ALA A 30 -12.84 7.96 -8.45
CA ALA A 30 -12.10 8.13 -9.70
C ALA A 30 -11.01 9.21 -9.66
N SER A 31 -10.93 10.04 -8.62
CA SER A 31 -10.00 11.18 -8.59
C SER A 31 -9.26 11.41 -7.28
N VAL A 32 -9.95 11.25 -6.14
CA VAL A 32 -9.40 11.57 -4.82
C VAL A 32 -9.88 10.53 -3.80
N TYR A 33 -8.96 10.06 -2.96
CA TYR A 33 -9.26 9.23 -1.80
C TYR A 33 -8.91 9.96 -0.51
N ARG A 34 -9.89 10.14 0.38
CA ARG A 34 -9.74 10.88 1.63
C ARG A 34 -9.65 9.94 2.82
N TYR A 35 -8.71 10.21 3.72
CA TYR A 35 -8.50 9.41 4.92
C TYR A 35 -7.83 10.22 6.02
N ASP A 36 -7.80 9.67 7.23
CA ASP A 36 -7.20 10.32 8.40
C ASP A 36 -6.09 9.48 9.03
N SER A 37 -5.31 10.09 9.92
CA SER A 37 -4.22 9.45 10.66
C SER A 37 -4.64 8.29 11.57
N GLY A 38 -5.94 8.12 11.82
CA GLY A 38 -6.51 6.95 12.51
C GLY A 38 -6.66 5.71 11.61
N ILE A 39 -6.50 5.84 10.29
CA ILE A 39 -6.48 4.71 9.36
C ILE A 39 -5.07 4.09 9.34
N PRO A 40 -4.92 2.77 9.53
CA PRO A 40 -3.63 2.11 9.36
C PRO A 40 -3.02 2.38 7.99
N ASN A 41 -1.70 2.50 7.91
CA ASN A 41 -0.94 2.85 6.70
C ASN A 41 -1.18 4.26 6.12
N SER A 42 -2.01 5.09 6.73
CA SER A 42 -2.30 6.47 6.26
C SER A 42 -1.03 7.29 5.95
N SER A 43 -0.03 7.24 6.84
CA SER A 43 1.23 7.98 6.66
C SER A 43 2.18 7.37 5.64
N ASN A 44 1.92 6.18 5.10
CA ASN A 44 2.87 5.45 4.28
C ASN A 44 2.71 5.71 2.78
N VAL A 45 1.50 6.06 2.31
CA VAL A 45 1.23 6.39 0.90
C VAL A 45 2.02 7.63 0.47
N LYS A 46 2.63 7.60 -0.72
CA LYS A 46 3.45 8.69 -1.29
C LYS A 46 3.13 8.94 -2.76
N PRO A 47 3.46 10.14 -3.29
CA PRO A 47 3.51 10.38 -4.73
C PRO A 47 4.33 9.32 -5.46
N GLY A 48 3.85 8.87 -6.62
CA GLY A 48 4.43 7.79 -7.42
C GLY A 48 4.01 6.38 -7.00
N ASP A 49 3.34 6.20 -5.87
CA ASP A 49 2.79 4.90 -5.48
C ASP A 49 1.63 4.49 -6.41
N LEU A 50 1.49 3.19 -6.65
CA LEU A 50 0.38 2.62 -7.41
C LEU A 50 -0.81 2.35 -6.49
N VAL A 51 -2.00 2.72 -6.92
CA VAL A 51 -3.24 2.49 -6.16
C VAL A 51 -4.23 1.67 -6.98
N PHE A 52 -4.80 0.67 -6.31
CA PHE A 52 -5.92 -0.14 -6.76
C PHE A 52 -7.15 0.30 -5.98
N VAL A 53 -8.00 1.13 -6.59
CA VAL A 53 -9.26 1.56 -5.98
C VAL A 53 -10.26 0.42 -6.11
N ARG A 54 -10.83 -0.02 -5.00
CA ARG A 54 -11.72 -1.19 -4.92
C ARG A 54 -12.91 -0.92 -4.03
N ASP A 55 -13.96 -1.70 -4.17
CA ASP A 55 -14.98 -1.86 -3.14
C ASP A 55 -14.74 -3.18 -2.36
N GLN A 56 -15.81 -3.78 -1.84
CA GLN A 56 -15.75 -5.06 -1.15
C GLN A 56 -15.63 -6.25 -2.10
N ASP A 57 -16.12 -6.11 -3.33
CA ASP A 57 -16.39 -7.18 -4.26
C ASP A 57 -15.41 -7.21 -5.44
N GLU A 58 -14.94 -6.05 -5.91
CA GLU A 58 -14.09 -5.96 -7.09
C GLU A 58 -13.16 -4.72 -7.14
N LEU A 59 -12.27 -4.74 -8.14
CA LEU A 59 -11.49 -3.56 -8.54
C LEU A 59 -12.38 -2.56 -9.27
N LEU A 60 -12.31 -1.29 -8.88
CA LEU A 60 -12.97 -0.17 -9.56
C LEU A 60 -12.03 0.49 -10.58
N GLY A 61 -10.75 0.67 -10.22
CA GLY A 61 -9.77 1.27 -11.12
C GLY A 61 -8.35 1.30 -10.59
N VAL A 62 -7.42 1.71 -11.45
CA VAL A 62 -5.98 1.77 -11.17
C VAL A 62 -5.47 3.17 -11.46
N ALA A 63 -4.59 3.69 -10.60
CA ALA A 63 -3.96 4.99 -10.81
C ALA A 63 -2.57 5.06 -10.14
N LEU A 64 -1.78 6.06 -10.52
CA LEU A 64 -0.62 6.52 -9.77
C LEU A 64 -1.00 7.72 -8.90
N VAL A 65 -0.54 7.72 -7.64
CA VAL A 65 -0.67 8.87 -6.76
C VAL A 65 0.17 10.01 -7.32
N ASP A 66 -0.47 11.12 -7.66
CA ASP A 66 0.21 12.34 -8.10
C ASP A 66 0.65 13.16 -6.90
N ARG A 67 -0.27 13.42 -5.96
CA ARG A 67 -0.01 14.27 -4.79
C ARG A 67 -0.76 13.78 -3.56
N ILE A 68 -0.16 13.98 -2.40
CA ILE A 68 -0.83 13.86 -1.10
C ILE A 68 -0.95 15.25 -0.49
N ALA A 69 -2.17 15.77 -0.36
CA ALA A 69 -2.44 16.95 0.47
C ALA A 69 -2.67 16.51 1.92
N PHE A 70 -2.34 17.36 2.89
CA PHE A 70 -2.63 17.12 4.29
C PHE A 70 -3.09 18.40 5.00
N SER A 71 -3.98 18.24 5.97
CA SER A 71 -4.44 19.34 6.82
C SER A 71 -4.70 18.85 8.24
N PRO A 72 -4.63 19.72 9.26
CA PRO A 72 -5.20 19.42 10.56
C PRO A 72 -6.70 19.14 10.45
N GLY A 73 -7.22 18.36 11.38
CA GLY A 73 -8.64 18.12 11.52
C GLY A 73 -8.97 17.42 12.83
N THR A 74 -10.27 17.24 13.06
CA THR A 74 -10.78 16.50 14.20
C THR A 74 -11.70 15.38 13.74
N LYS A 75 -11.84 14.39 14.60
CA LYS A 75 -12.72 13.24 14.42
C LYS A 75 -13.43 12.95 15.73
N GLU A 76 -14.75 12.81 15.66
CA GLU A 76 -15.57 12.35 16.78
C GLU A 76 -15.49 10.82 16.88
N LEU A 77 -15.12 10.33 18.05
CA LEU A 77 -15.12 8.92 18.41
C LEU A 77 -16.24 8.69 19.42
N LEU A 78 -17.16 7.80 19.09
CA LEU A 78 -18.21 7.41 20.02
C LEU A 78 -17.76 6.22 20.88
N LYS A 79 -18.07 6.27 22.17
CA LYS A 79 -17.68 5.27 23.18
C LYS A 79 -18.89 4.83 24.00
N CYS A 80 -18.85 3.58 24.45
CA CYS A 80 -19.80 3.08 25.44
C CYS A 80 -19.55 3.83 26.77
N PRO A 81 -20.58 4.42 27.40
CA PRO A 81 -20.42 5.21 28.63
C PRO A 81 -20.03 4.36 29.86
N VAL A 82 -20.23 3.04 29.78
CA VAL A 82 -19.93 2.13 30.90
C VAL A 82 -18.49 1.60 30.82
N CYS A 83 -18.02 1.22 29.63
CA CYS A 83 -16.70 0.58 29.49
C CYS A 83 -15.68 1.36 28.65
N GLY A 84 -16.06 2.53 28.11
CA GLY A 84 -15.17 3.42 27.34
C GLY A 84 -14.74 2.90 25.96
N ARG A 85 -15.35 1.81 25.46
CA ARG A 85 -14.97 1.16 24.19
C ARG A 85 -15.93 1.51 23.05
N SER A 86 -15.42 1.58 21.82
CA SER A 86 -16.17 1.97 20.62
C SER A 86 -16.86 0.82 19.88
N GLY A 87 -16.70 -0.42 20.33
CA GLY A 87 -17.31 -1.61 19.74
C GLY A 87 -18.78 -1.78 20.15
N PHE A 88 -19.69 -1.01 19.56
CA PHE A 88 -21.13 -1.12 19.82
C PHE A 88 -21.96 -0.91 18.55
N ARG A 89 -23.23 -1.34 18.61
CA ARG A 89 -24.18 -1.27 17.49
C ARG A 89 -25.50 -0.69 17.96
N GLU A 90 -26.17 0.01 17.04
CA GLU A 90 -27.55 0.45 17.21
C GLU A 90 -28.49 -0.76 17.09
N ARG A 91 -29.51 -0.81 17.96
CA ARG A 91 -30.57 -1.81 17.97
C ARG A 91 -31.87 -1.13 17.56
N ARG A 92 -32.16 -1.17 16.26
CA ARG A 92 -33.37 -0.56 15.70
C ARG A 92 -34.60 -1.12 16.42
N ASN A 93 -35.47 -0.22 16.89
CA ASN A 93 -36.72 -0.54 17.59
C ASN A 93 -36.58 -1.14 19.00
N MET A 94 -35.45 -0.95 19.67
CA MET A 94 -35.27 -1.33 21.08
C MET A 94 -34.81 -0.14 21.91
N SER A 95 -35.22 -0.12 23.18
CA SER A 95 -34.60 0.70 24.21
C SER A 95 -33.91 -0.22 25.23
N PRO A 96 -32.66 0.05 25.64
CA PRO A 96 -31.83 1.18 25.19
C PRO A 96 -31.36 1.08 23.73
N VAL A 97 -31.19 2.22 23.04
CA VAL A 97 -30.92 2.26 21.58
C VAL A 97 -29.65 1.49 21.19
N TYR A 98 -28.58 1.55 21.98
CA TYR A 98 -27.31 0.91 21.68
C TYR A 98 -27.05 -0.30 22.56
N ARG A 99 -26.25 -1.23 22.03
CA ARG A 99 -25.63 -2.32 22.79
C ARG A 99 -24.17 -2.47 22.40
N CYS A 100 -23.28 -2.46 23.38
CA CYS A 100 -21.87 -2.76 23.13
C CYS A 100 -21.60 -4.27 23.08
N PHE A 101 -20.46 -4.63 22.49
CA PHE A 101 -20.00 -6.02 22.38
C PHE A 101 -19.87 -6.72 23.74
N TRP A 102 -19.64 -5.95 24.81
CA TRP A 102 -19.54 -6.43 26.19
C TRP A 102 -20.89 -6.48 26.93
N GLY A 103 -22.00 -6.23 26.24
CA GLY A 103 -23.34 -6.44 26.79
C GLY A 103 -23.99 -5.24 27.44
N HIS A 104 -23.28 -4.14 27.69
CA HIS A 104 -23.90 -2.90 28.18
C HIS A 104 -24.85 -2.31 27.15
N THR A 105 -25.99 -1.83 27.62
CA THR A 105 -27.00 -1.15 26.82
C THR A 105 -27.17 0.29 27.31
N PHE A 106 -27.29 1.24 26.39
CA PHE A 106 -27.35 2.68 26.68
C PHE A 106 -28.06 3.40 25.54
N ASP A 107 -28.67 4.56 25.80
CA ASP A 107 -29.36 5.36 24.78
C ASP A 107 -28.42 6.35 24.10
N GLU A 108 -27.48 6.93 24.85
CA GLU A 108 -26.53 7.93 24.34
C GLU A 108 -25.07 7.45 24.55
N PRO A 109 -24.25 7.40 23.48
CA PRO A 109 -22.82 7.14 23.61
C PRO A 109 -22.05 8.39 24.08
N ASP A 110 -20.95 8.16 24.80
CA ASP A 110 -19.98 9.21 25.12
C ASP A 110 -19.24 9.65 23.86
N ARG A 111 -18.91 10.94 23.78
CA ARG A 111 -18.22 11.55 22.65
C ARG A 111 -16.82 11.98 23.05
N GLU A 112 -15.84 11.57 22.26
CA GLU A 112 -14.46 12.03 22.37
C GLU A 112 -14.02 12.66 21.05
N ILE A 113 -13.55 13.91 21.11
CA ILE A 113 -12.95 14.57 19.96
C ILE A 113 -11.46 14.26 19.97
N ARG A 114 -10.97 13.69 18.86
CA ARG A 114 -9.55 13.42 18.66
C ARG A 114 -9.01 14.26 17.50
N GLU A 115 -7.87 14.90 17.72
CA GLU A 115 -7.10 15.52 16.64
C GLU A 115 -6.54 14.46 15.69
N VAL A 116 -6.66 14.73 14.39
CA VAL A 116 -6.17 13.86 13.33
C VAL A 116 -5.54 14.68 12.22
N THR A 117 -4.60 14.08 11.50
CA THR A 117 -4.16 14.62 10.21
C THR A 117 -5.09 14.06 9.14
N ARG A 118 -5.75 14.93 8.39
CA ARG A 118 -6.51 14.57 7.19
C ARG A 118 -5.55 14.49 6.01
N TYR A 119 -5.75 13.50 5.17
CA TYR A 119 -4.99 13.27 3.95
C TYR A 119 -5.94 13.20 2.76
N GLU A 120 -5.50 13.75 1.63
CA GLU A 120 -6.16 13.57 0.34
C GLU A 120 -5.13 13.04 -0.67
N ALA A 121 -5.30 11.78 -1.08
CA ALA A 121 -4.52 11.22 -2.18
C ALA A 121 -5.19 11.58 -3.51
N GLN A 122 -4.50 12.39 -4.30
CA GLN A 122 -4.95 12.87 -5.61
C GLN A 122 -4.30 12.03 -6.70
N TYR A 123 -5.11 11.42 -7.56
CA TYR A 123 -4.64 10.50 -8.61
C TYR A 123 -5.49 10.53 -9.89
N GLY A 124 -6.50 11.40 -9.96
CA GLY A 124 -7.44 11.48 -11.09
C GLY A 124 -6.80 11.68 -12.46
N GLY A 125 -5.62 12.30 -12.53
CA GLY A 125 -4.90 12.49 -13.80
C GLY A 125 -4.40 11.19 -14.46
N THR A 126 -4.33 10.09 -13.72
CA THR A 126 -3.89 8.78 -14.26
C THR A 126 -4.92 7.67 -14.06
N TYR A 127 -6.09 7.98 -13.50
CA TYR A 127 -7.08 6.97 -13.16
C TYR A 127 -7.66 6.32 -14.42
N VAL A 128 -7.59 4.99 -14.46
CA VAL A 128 -8.22 4.16 -15.49
C VAL A 128 -9.22 3.22 -14.81
N PRO A 129 -10.52 3.28 -15.16
CA PRO A 129 -11.50 2.33 -14.68
C PRO A 129 -11.15 0.89 -15.08
N ALA A 130 -11.34 -0.05 -14.17
CA ALA A 130 -10.97 -1.45 -14.36
C ALA A 130 -11.95 -2.44 -13.69
N PHE A 131 -13.25 -2.12 -13.75
CA PHE A 131 -14.35 -2.95 -13.24
C PHE A 131 -14.27 -4.39 -13.75
N GLY A 132 -14.52 -5.36 -12.89
CA GLY A 132 -14.48 -6.79 -13.20
C GLY A 132 -13.11 -7.37 -13.59
N ALA A 133 -12.03 -6.57 -13.67
CA ALA A 133 -10.72 -7.06 -14.10
C ALA A 133 -10.10 -8.03 -13.08
N VAL A 134 -10.32 -7.78 -11.79
CA VAL A 134 -9.97 -8.67 -10.68
C VAL A 134 -11.01 -8.55 -9.56
N SER A 135 -11.32 -9.68 -8.92
CA SER A 135 -12.22 -9.72 -7.77
C SER A 135 -11.54 -9.26 -6.47
N GLY A 136 -12.34 -8.90 -5.47
CA GLY A 136 -11.87 -8.60 -4.11
C GLY A 136 -11.12 -9.77 -3.46
N ALA A 137 -11.41 -11.01 -3.85
CA ALA A 137 -10.64 -12.19 -3.41
C ALA A 137 -9.22 -12.22 -4.02
N GLN A 138 -9.09 -11.91 -5.31
CA GLN A 138 -7.80 -11.82 -6.00
C GLN A 138 -6.94 -10.66 -5.48
N LEU A 139 -7.56 -9.50 -5.18
CA LEU A 139 -6.88 -8.37 -4.55
C LEU A 139 -6.33 -8.74 -3.16
N ARG A 140 -7.14 -9.43 -2.34
CA ARG A 140 -6.70 -9.92 -1.01
C ARG A 140 -5.56 -10.94 -1.12
N ALA A 141 -5.60 -11.84 -2.10
CA ALA A 141 -4.53 -12.81 -2.33
C ALA A 141 -3.19 -12.14 -2.72
N ALA A 142 -3.25 -10.93 -3.28
CA ALA A 142 -2.07 -10.14 -3.60
C ALA A 142 -1.52 -9.32 -2.41
N ALA A 143 -2.24 -9.24 -1.28
CA ALA A 143 -1.77 -8.50 -0.12
C ALA A 143 -0.56 -9.19 0.54
N TRP A 144 0.46 -8.40 0.90
CA TRP A 144 1.63 -8.94 1.61
C TRP A 144 1.27 -9.48 3.00
N ARG A 145 0.24 -8.89 3.62
CA ARG A 145 -0.31 -9.27 4.94
C ARG A 145 -1.83 -9.06 4.93
N PRO A 146 -2.61 -10.03 4.41
CA PRO A 146 -4.03 -9.85 4.19
C PRO A 146 -4.78 -9.54 5.49
N ASN A 147 -5.52 -8.43 5.51
CA ASN A 147 -6.44 -8.05 6.57
C ASN A 147 -7.66 -7.33 5.97
N ALA A 148 -8.79 -8.05 5.94
CA ALA A 148 -10.04 -7.58 5.34
C ALA A 148 -10.62 -6.30 5.98
N GLN A 149 -10.14 -5.90 7.16
CA GLN A 149 -10.57 -4.68 7.84
C GLN A 149 -9.82 -3.42 7.37
N LEU A 150 -8.73 -3.57 6.60
CA LEU A 150 -7.91 -2.44 6.17
C LEU A 150 -8.54 -1.70 4.99
N SER A 151 -8.65 -0.38 5.14
CA SER A 151 -9.04 0.52 4.05
C SER A 151 -7.85 0.93 3.18
N ILE A 152 -6.62 0.80 3.69
CA ILE A 152 -5.37 1.01 2.97
C ILE A 152 -4.46 -0.19 3.24
N GLU A 153 -4.24 -1.01 2.22
CA GLU A 153 -3.49 -2.26 2.35
C GLU A 153 -2.41 -2.39 1.28
N GLU A 154 -1.18 -2.72 1.69
CA GLU A 154 -0.07 -2.93 0.76
C GLU A 154 -0.23 -4.26 0.01
N VAL A 155 -0.18 -4.19 -1.32
CA VAL A 155 -0.33 -5.34 -2.21
C VAL A 155 0.87 -5.50 -3.13
N ASN A 156 1.00 -6.68 -3.72
CA ASN A 156 1.97 -6.99 -4.75
C ASN A 156 1.40 -6.62 -6.13
N ALA A 157 1.69 -5.41 -6.63
CA ALA A 157 1.25 -4.99 -7.97
C ALA A 157 1.65 -5.97 -9.07
N ALA A 158 2.81 -6.60 -8.93
CA ALA A 158 3.38 -7.50 -9.91
C ALA A 158 2.58 -8.80 -10.07
N SER A 159 1.85 -9.25 -9.04
CA SER A 159 0.95 -10.41 -9.16
C SER A 159 -0.37 -10.08 -9.84
N LEU A 160 -0.74 -8.80 -9.97
CA LEU A 160 -2.01 -8.34 -10.54
C LEU A 160 -1.87 -7.77 -11.95
N ALA A 161 -0.71 -7.19 -12.27
CA ALA A 161 -0.50 -6.38 -13.47
C ALA A 161 -0.87 -7.08 -14.78
N GLU A 162 -0.44 -8.33 -14.98
CA GLU A 162 -0.72 -9.05 -16.23
C GLU A 162 -2.20 -9.32 -16.44
N THR A 163 -2.90 -9.77 -15.39
CA THR A 163 -4.35 -10.01 -15.42
C THR A 163 -5.11 -8.72 -15.75
N ILE A 164 -4.75 -7.63 -15.08
CA ILE A 164 -5.43 -6.34 -15.26
C ILE A 164 -5.14 -5.77 -16.65
N VAL A 165 -3.89 -5.79 -17.12
CA VAL A 165 -3.52 -5.29 -18.47
C VAL A 165 -4.18 -6.12 -19.57
N ARG A 166 -4.35 -7.43 -19.38
CA ARG A 166 -5.05 -8.28 -20.34
C ARG A 166 -6.54 -7.95 -20.40
N ALA A 167 -7.18 -7.69 -19.25
CA ALA A 167 -8.58 -7.32 -19.19
C ALA A 167 -8.83 -5.87 -19.66
N VAL A 168 -7.92 -4.96 -19.32
CA VAL A 168 -8.01 -3.52 -19.56
C VAL A 168 -6.67 -2.99 -20.08
N PRO A 169 -6.39 -3.11 -21.40
CA PRO A 169 -5.09 -2.71 -21.97
C PRO A 169 -4.69 -1.25 -21.70
N ALA A 170 -5.67 -0.36 -21.48
CA ALA A 170 -5.45 1.04 -21.14
C ALA A 170 -4.69 1.26 -19.82
N THR A 171 -4.63 0.27 -18.92
CA THR A 171 -3.84 0.40 -17.68
C THR A 171 -2.34 0.19 -17.89
N ARG A 172 -1.92 -0.31 -19.07
CA ARG A 172 -0.51 -0.63 -19.36
C ARG A 172 0.47 0.53 -19.08
N PRO A 173 0.21 1.77 -19.52
CA PRO A 173 1.14 2.88 -19.28
C PRO A 173 1.33 3.17 -17.78
N ILE A 174 0.30 2.95 -16.96
CA ILE A 174 0.36 3.14 -15.50
C ILE A 174 1.33 2.14 -14.87
N PHE A 175 1.20 0.86 -15.22
CA PHE A 175 2.10 -0.19 -14.73
C PHE A 175 3.53 0.01 -15.23
N GLU A 176 3.71 0.38 -16.49
CA GLU A 176 5.02 0.68 -17.06
C GLU A 176 5.70 1.84 -16.32
N ALA A 177 5.00 2.96 -16.13
CA ALA A 177 5.51 4.10 -15.37
C ALA A 177 5.83 3.75 -13.91
N TYR A 178 5.00 2.93 -13.27
CA TYR A 178 5.24 2.44 -11.91
C TYR A 178 6.53 1.60 -11.83
N PHE A 179 6.65 0.57 -12.68
CA PHE A 179 7.80 -0.35 -12.67
C PHE A 179 9.09 0.32 -13.16
N GLN A 180 9.01 1.26 -14.10
CA GLN A 180 10.15 2.09 -14.50
C GLN A 180 10.66 2.91 -13.32
N GLY A 181 9.77 3.54 -12.55
CA GLY A 181 10.14 4.28 -11.35
C GLY A 181 10.61 3.42 -10.17
N MET A 182 10.61 2.09 -10.29
CA MET A 182 11.27 1.18 -9.33
C MET A 182 12.69 0.80 -9.74
N MET A 183 13.10 1.06 -10.98
CA MET A 183 14.44 0.75 -11.47
C MET A 183 15.42 1.82 -10.99
N PRO A 184 16.62 1.45 -10.49
CA PRO A 184 17.65 2.43 -10.19
C PRO A 184 18.22 3.04 -11.48
N ASP A 185 18.64 4.31 -11.43
CA ASP A 185 19.26 5.09 -12.53
C ASP A 185 20.55 4.50 -13.13
N SER A 186 20.97 3.31 -12.72
CA SER A 186 22.21 2.67 -13.15
C SER A 186 21.94 1.50 -14.10
N VAL A 187 21.52 1.81 -15.32
CA VAL A 187 21.86 1.00 -16.50
C VAL A 187 22.46 1.97 -17.53
N PRO A 188 23.79 2.05 -17.64
CA PRO A 188 24.41 2.82 -18.70
C PRO A 188 24.24 2.08 -20.02
N GLY A 189 23.76 2.80 -21.04
CA GLY A 189 24.01 2.46 -22.44
C GLY A 189 22.87 1.74 -23.15
N LYS A 190 22.16 2.53 -23.95
CA LYS A 190 21.31 2.12 -25.08
C LYS A 190 22.02 1.08 -25.97
N ASP A 191 21.29 0.03 -26.34
CA ASP A 191 21.40 -0.56 -27.67
C ASP A 191 20.04 -0.42 -28.36
N GLU A 192 20.02 0.11 -29.58
CA GLU A 192 18.80 0.38 -30.36
C GLU A 192 18.09 -0.92 -30.84
N ASN A 193 18.55 -2.09 -30.38
CA ASN A 193 17.96 -3.41 -30.59
C ASN A 193 17.55 -4.10 -29.27
N GLU A 194 17.20 -3.33 -28.24
CA GLU A 194 16.87 -3.89 -26.92
C GLU A 194 15.56 -4.72 -26.99
N PHE A 195 15.70 -6.03 -26.83
CA PHE A 195 14.59 -6.95 -26.65
C PHE A 195 13.71 -6.47 -25.49
N VAL A 196 12.52 -5.97 -25.81
CA VAL A 196 11.52 -5.61 -24.79
C VAL A 196 11.02 -6.90 -24.16
N ALA A 197 11.68 -7.31 -23.07
CA ALA A 197 11.29 -8.49 -22.33
C ALA A 197 9.82 -8.34 -21.88
N PRO A 198 9.00 -9.41 -21.95
CA PRO A 198 7.63 -9.37 -21.46
C PRO A 198 7.58 -8.81 -20.05
N LEU A 199 6.52 -8.08 -19.71
CA LEU A 199 6.30 -7.46 -18.38
C LEU A 199 6.59 -8.44 -17.22
N GLY A 200 6.32 -9.74 -17.42
CA GLY A 200 6.61 -10.81 -16.47
C GLY A 200 8.10 -11.05 -16.15
N ASP A 201 9.01 -10.86 -17.11
CA ASP A 201 10.46 -11.05 -16.93
C ASP A 201 11.11 -9.81 -16.31
N ARG A 202 10.68 -8.61 -16.74
CA ARG A 202 11.04 -7.34 -16.07
C ARG A 202 10.58 -7.36 -14.60
N ARG A 203 9.37 -7.90 -14.33
CA ARG A 203 8.83 -8.17 -13.00
C ARG A 203 9.71 -9.11 -12.18
N GLN A 204 10.17 -10.23 -12.74
CA GLN A 204 11.01 -11.19 -12.01
C GLN A 204 12.36 -10.59 -11.64
N LYS A 205 12.99 -9.82 -12.54
CA LYS A 205 14.24 -9.10 -12.25
C LYS A 205 14.06 -8.03 -11.16
N ILE A 206 12.98 -7.25 -11.21
CA ILE A 206 12.64 -6.25 -10.17
C ILE A 206 12.44 -6.93 -8.82
N LEU A 207 11.60 -7.97 -8.75
CA LEU A 207 11.33 -8.70 -7.50
C LEU A 207 12.58 -9.39 -6.95
N ALA A 208 13.41 -9.99 -7.81
CA ALA A 208 14.68 -10.58 -7.42
C ALA A 208 15.65 -9.52 -6.86
N THR A 209 15.73 -8.35 -7.49
CA THR A 209 16.57 -7.22 -7.03
C THR A 209 16.08 -6.66 -5.69
N ILE A 210 14.76 -6.50 -5.51
CA ILE A 210 14.15 -6.01 -4.26
C ILE A 210 14.34 -7.05 -3.13
N ASN A 211 14.11 -8.34 -3.41
CA ASN A 211 14.29 -9.41 -2.44
C ASN A 211 15.77 -9.60 -2.06
N GLN A 212 16.70 -9.52 -3.00
CA GLN A 212 18.14 -9.56 -2.70
C GLN A 212 18.60 -8.38 -1.82
N ARG A 213 17.99 -7.20 -1.97
CA ARG A 213 18.35 -6.00 -1.19
C ARG A 213 17.70 -5.97 0.21
N ARG A 214 16.56 -6.64 0.41
CA ARG A 214 15.92 -6.78 1.74
C ARG A 214 16.73 -7.72 2.64
N GLY A 215 17.64 -7.15 3.41
CA GLY A 215 18.46 -7.86 4.41
C GLY A 215 19.95 -7.69 4.19
N GLN A 216 20.38 -7.35 2.97
CA GLN A 216 21.78 -7.14 2.63
C GLN A 216 22.43 -6.02 3.45
N LYS A 217 21.71 -4.92 3.75
CA LYS A 217 22.27 -3.84 4.59
C LYS A 217 22.54 -4.31 6.02
N LYS A 218 21.62 -5.09 6.62
CA LYS A 218 21.80 -5.65 7.96
C LYS A 218 22.91 -6.70 7.98
N PHE A 219 22.96 -7.57 6.97
CA PHE A 219 23.99 -8.58 6.79
C PHE A 219 25.38 -7.95 6.57
N ARG A 220 25.49 -6.98 5.65
CA ARG A 220 26.71 -6.19 5.41
C ARG A 220 27.19 -5.49 6.67
N ASN A 221 26.30 -4.81 7.39
CA ASN A 221 26.65 -4.15 8.64
C ASN A 221 27.10 -5.15 9.72
N SER A 222 26.51 -6.35 9.77
CA SER A 222 26.94 -7.43 10.65
C SER A 222 28.35 -7.92 10.32
N LEU A 223 28.64 -8.11 9.02
CA LEU A 223 29.98 -8.50 8.55
C LEU A 223 31.03 -7.44 8.86
N VAL A 224 30.75 -6.16 8.57
CA VAL A 224 31.67 -5.05 8.89
C VAL A 224 31.90 -4.94 10.40
N ARG A 225 30.85 -5.12 11.22
CA ARG A 225 30.98 -5.13 12.68
C ARG A 225 31.84 -6.28 13.20
N ARG A 226 31.78 -7.45 12.55
CA ARG A 226 32.48 -8.66 12.99
C ARG A 226 33.91 -8.78 12.47
N TYR A 227 34.17 -8.32 11.25
CA TYR A 227 35.43 -8.55 10.54
C TYR A 227 36.19 -7.26 10.19
N GLY A 228 35.64 -6.09 10.53
CA GLY A 228 36.17 -4.79 10.15
C GLY A 228 35.79 -4.41 8.71
N ALA A 229 36.00 -3.15 8.34
CA ALA A 229 35.79 -2.64 6.99
C ALA A 229 36.96 -3.03 6.06
N ARG A 230 37.18 -4.34 5.87
CA ARG A 230 38.26 -4.87 5.05
C ARG A 230 37.82 -6.07 4.21
N CYS A 231 38.35 -6.21 3.00
CA CYS A 231 38.12 -7.37 2.16
C CYS A 231 38.67 -8.64 2.83
N ALA A 232 37.86 -9.69 2.95
CA ALA A 232 38.26 -10.95 3.58
C ALA A 232 39.28 -11.76 2.77
N ILE A 233 39.45 -11.44 1.47
CA ILE A 233 40.40 -12.12 0.57
C ILE A 233 41.69 -11.31 0.42
N SER A 234 41.59 -10.02 0.05
CA SER A 234 42.77 -9.19 -0.24
C SER A 234 43.25 -8.32 0.94
N GLY A 235 42.47 -8.22 2.03
CA GLY A 235 42.77 -7.33 3.15
C GLY A 235 42.60 -5.83 2.87
N CYS A 236 42.16 -5.44 1.66
CA CYS A 236 41.95 -4.04 1.27
C CYS A 236 40.95 -3.35 2.19
N THR A 237 41.30 -2.16 2.70
CA THR A 237 40.50 -1.36 3.64
C THR A 237 39.74 -0.20 2.98
N LEU A 238 39.99 0.04 1.70
CA LEU A 238 39.34 1.13 0.95
C LEU A 238 37.95 0.67 0.46
N MET A 239 36.93 0.96 1.27
CA MET A 239 35.55 0.48 1.07
C MET A 239 34.91 0.88 -0.26
N GLU A 240 35.36 1.97 -0.88
CA GLU A 240 34.84 2.44 -2.17
C GLU A 240 35.23 1.53 -3.35
N ILE A 241 36.30 0.74 -3.20
CA ILE A 241 36.78 -0.21 -4.22
C ILE A 241 36.28 -1.64 -3.92
N VAL A 242 35.72 -1.89 -2.74
CA VAL A 242 35.18 -3.21 -2.36
C VAL A 242 33.84 -3.43 -3.04
N GLU A 243 33.88 -3.93 -4.28
CA GLU A 243 32.71 -4.49 -4.94
C GLU A 243 32.39 -5.86 -4.35
N ALA A 244 31.09 -6.15 -4.16
CA ALA A 244 30.66 -7.45 -3.69
C ALA A 244 31.06 -8.52 -4.72
N ALA A 245 31.87 -9.51 -4.32
CA ALA A 245 32.12 -10.67 -5.15
C ALA A 245 30.78 -11.31 -5.50
N HIS A 246 30.50 -11.50 -6.80
CA HIS A 246 29.32 -12.21 -7.27
C HIS A 246 29.39 -13.65 -6.77
N LEU A 247 28.65 -13.95 -5.70
CA LEU A 247 28.48 -15.32 -5.22
C LEU A 247 27.52 -16.02 -6.18
N TRP A 248 28.05 -16.95 -6.98
CA TRP A 248 27.22 -17.88 -7.74
C TRP A 248 26.42 -18.73 -6.74
N PRO A 249 25.09 -18.83 -6.87
CA PRO A 249 24.30 -19.67 -5.98
C PRO A 249 24.75 -21.12 -6.12
N TYR A 250 25.09 -21.74 -4.99
CA TYR A 250 25.40 -23.15 -4.88
C TYR A 250 24.18 -23.97 -5.32
N ARG A 251 24.32 -24.67 -6.45
CA ARG A 251 23.33 -25.63 -6.93
C ARG A 251 23.76 -26.99 -6.40
N GLY A 252 23.13 -27.42 -5.32
CA GLY A 252 23.14 -28.83 -4.91
C GLY A 252 22.62 -29.71 -6.03
#